data_AF-A0A0B0CZU3-F1
#
_entry.id   AF-A0A0B0CZU3-F1
#
_cell.length_a   1.000
_cell.length_b   1.000
_cell.length_c   1.000
_cell.angle_alpha   90.00
_cell.angle_beta   90.00
_cell.angle_gamma   90.00
#
_symmetry.space_group_name_H-M   'P 1'
#
loop_
_entity.id
_entity.type
_entity.pdbx_description
1 polymer ?
#
loop_
_entity_poly.entity_id
_entity_poly.type
_entity_poly.pdbx_seq_one_letter_code
_entity_poly.pdbx_strand_id
1 'polypeptide(L)'
;MRQFNRVFLIVMDSVGIGEAPDAEKFDDKGADTLGHIADHMGGLNMPNMGSLGLSNIRKIKGIDAADHPKAHYTTMVEASNGKDTMTGHWEIMGLYIDQPFRTFPDGFPEELLNEIKEKTGRGIVGNKPASGTEIIKELG
;
A
#
# COMPACT_ATOMS: atom_id res chain seq x y z
N MET A 1 -19.92 17.84 23.55
CA MET A 1 -18.52 18.33 23.48
C MET A 1 -17.73 17.39 22.57
N ARG A 2 -16.76 17.89 21.80
CA ARG A 2 -15.83 17.02 21.07
C ARG A 2 -14.83 16.44 22.07
N GLN A 3 -14.60 15.12 22.03
CA GLN A 3 -13.64 14.45 22.93
C GLN A 3 -12.19 14.93 22.70
N PHE A 4 -11.84 15.27 21.46
CA PHE A 4 -10.54 15.80 21.07
C PHE A 4 -10.67 17.10 20.27
N ASN A 5 -9.78 18.06 20.53
CA ASN A 5 -9.75 19.34 19.79
C ASN A 5 -9.13 19.21 18.40
N ARG A 6 -8.17 18.29 18.22
CA ARG A 6 -7.49 17.98 16.95
C ARG A 6 -7.20 16.49 16.90
N VAL A 7 -7.21 15.93 15.69
CA VAL A 7 -6.80 14.56 15.40
C VAL A 7 -5.69 14.63 14.35
N PHE A 8 -4.61 13.89 14.59
CA PHE A 8 -3.51 13.75 13.63
C PHE A 8 -3.53 12.31 13.11
N LEU A 9 -3.91 12.15 11.85
CA LEU A 9 -3.85 10.88 11.15
C LEU A 9 -2.54 10.83 10.36
N ILE A 10 -1.74 9.79 10.60
CA ILE A 10 -0.47 9.55 9.91
C ILE A 10 -0.58 8.21 9.21
N VAL A 11 -0.45 8.22 7.88
CA VAL A 11 -0.38 7.01 7.07
C VAL A 11 1.09 6.74 6.73
N MET A 12 1.60 5.58 7.15
CA MET A 12 2.89 5.07 6.70
C MET A 12 2.64 4.21 5.47
N ASP A 13 2.73 4.83 4.30
CA ASP A 13 2.34 4.19 3.04
C ASP A 13 3.08 2.86 2.81
N SER A 14 2.35 1.84 2.39
CA SER A 14 2.78 0.45 2.17
C SER A 14 3.30 -0.35 3.39
N VAL A 15 3.28 0.20 4.61
CA VAL A 15 3.79 -0.49 5.82
C VAL A 15 2.78 -1.51 6.36
N GLY A 16 2.68 -2.66 5.68
CA GLY A 16 1.86 -3.81 6.09
C GLY A 16 2.45 -4.59 7.28
N ILE A 17 1.57 -5.25 8.05
CA ILE A 17 1.91 -6.08 9.21
C ILE A 17 1.42 -7.53 9.04
N GLY A 18 1.67 -8.09 7.86
CA GLY A 18 1.31 -9.47 7.49
C GLY A 18 0.22 -9.54 6.42
N GLU A 19 -0.01 -10.74 5.93
CA GLU A 19 -1.01 -11.02 4.91
C GLU A 19 -2.44 -10.83 5.44
N ALA A 20 -3.33 -10.33 4.58
CA ALA A 20 -4.76 -10.27 4.87
C ALA A 20 -5.43 -11.65 4.73
N PRO A 21 -6.62 -11.88 5.32
CA PRO A 21 -7.32 -13.15 5.22
C PRO A 21 -7.63 -13.60 3.77
N ASP A 22 -7.70 -12.66 2.83
CA ASP A 22 -8.00 -12.89 1.42
C ASP A 22 -6.80 -12.66 0.49
N ALA A 23 -5.58 -12.61 1.04
CA ALA A 23 -4.33 -12.39 0.28
C ALA A 23 -4.15 -13.35 -0.91
N GLU A 24 -4.66 -14.59 -0.81
CA GLU A 24 -4.62 -15.56 -1.91
C GLU A 24 -5.38 -15.10 -3.16
N LYS A 25 -6.44 -14.28 -3.02
CA LYS A 25 -7.15 -13.68 -4.17
C LYS A 25 -6.32 -12.65 -4.91
N PHE A 26 -5.32 -12.07 -4.24
CA PHE A 26 -4.45 -11.03 -4.76
C PHE A 26 -3.05 -11.53 -5.11
N ASP A 27 -2.84 -12.85 -5.07
CA ASP A 27 -1.54 -13.52 -5.24
C ASP A 27 -0.46 -13.07 -4.23
N ASP A 28 -0.88 -12.67 -3.02
CA ASP A 28 -0.02 -12.11 -1.98
C ASP A 28 0.18 -13.08 -0.79
N LYS A 29 -0.05 -14.37 -0.99
CA LYS A 29 0.10 -15.37 0.09
C LYS A 29 1.53 -15.38 0.63
N GLY A 30 1.68 -15.23 1.93
CA GLY A 30 2.94 -15.10 2.64
C GLY A 30 3.51 -13.68 2.67
N ALA A 31 2.80 -12.67 2.15
CA ALA A 31 3.27 -11.29 2.20
C ALA A 31 3.36 -10.79 3.66
N ASP A 32 4.52 -10.23 4.02
CA ASP A 32 4.72 -9.65 5.35
C ASP A 32 5.77 -8.54 5.33
N THR A 33 5.34 -7.30 5.04
CA THR A 33 6.26 -6.16 4.87
C THR A 33 7.13 -5.93 6.11
N LEU A 34 6.54 -5.63 7.27
CA LEU A 34 7.32 -5.36 8.49
C LEU A 34 8.14 -6.57 8.95
N GLY A 35 7.57 -7.78 8.85
CA GLY A 35 8.28 -9.00 9.27
C GLY A 35 9.50 -9.28 8.41
N HIS A 36 9.35 -9.29 7.09
CA HIS A 36 10.45 -9.55 6.16
C HIS A 36 11.52 -8.47 6.21
N ILE A 37 11.15 -7.19 6.36
CA ILE A 37 12.13 -6.11 6.58
C ILE A 37 12.90 -6.38 7.88
N ALA A 38 12.22 -6.71 8.97
CA ALA A 38 12.88 -6.98 10.24
C ALA A 38 13.81 -8.19 10.19
N ASP A 39 13.44 -9.24 9.46
CA ASP A 39 14.31 -10.38 9.25
C ASP A 39 15.55 -10.03 8.44
N HIS A 40 15.36 -9.32 7.32
CA HIS A 40 16.45 -8.88 6.45
C HIS A 40 17.45 -7.98 7.19
N MET A 41 16.97 -7.07 8.03
CA MET A 41 17.81 -6.15 8.80
C MET A 41 18.50 -6.81 10.01
N GLY A 42 18.21 -8.08 10.30
CA GLY A 42 18.68 -8.73 11.53
C GLY A 42 17.96 -8.23 12.79
N GLY A 43 16.90 -7.45 12.63
CA GLY A 43 16.13 -6.78 13.66
C GLY A 43 15.94 -5.29 13.34
N LEU A 44 14.71 -4.79 13.45
CA LEU A 44 14.40 -3.37 13.31
C LEU A 44 14.65 -2.63 14.63
N ASN A 45 15.17 -1.40 14.54
CA ASN A 45 15.30 -0.50 15.68
C ASN A 45 14.26 0.62 15.60
N MET A 46 13.08 0.39 16.17
CA MET A 46 11.97 1.37 16.21
C MET A 46 11.43 1.55 17.64
N PRO A 47 12.24 2.06 18.59
CA PRO A 47 11.92 2.05 20.01
C PRO A 47 10.68 2.89 20.35
N ASN A 48 10.43 3.97 19.60
CA ASN A 48 9.24 4.78 19.76
C ASN A 48 7.97 4.01 19.38
N MET A 49 7.97 3.31 18.25
CA MET A 49 6.83 2.48 17.82
C MET A 49 6.62 1.29 18.74
N GLY A 50 7.70 0.66 19.22
CA GLY A 50 7.63 -0.36 20.27
C GLY A 50 6.93 0.15 21.53
N SER A 51 7.30 1.35 22.01
CA SER A 51 6.66 1.96 23.18
C SER A 51 5.18 2.32 23.01
N LEU A 52 4.74 2.52 21.76
CA LEU A 52 3.32 2.72 21.42
C LEU A 52 2.54 1.41 21.33
N GLY A 53 3.23 0.26 21.22
CA GLY A 53 2.63 -1.07 21.20
C GLY A 53 2.77 -1.83 19.88
N LEU A 54 3.69 -1.47 18.98
CA LEU A 54 3.83 -2.15 17.68
C LEU A 54 4.01 -3.67 17.83
N SER A 55 4.93 -4.11 18.69
CA SER A 55 5.15 -5.54 18.94
C SER A 55 4.09 -6.19 19.85
N ASN A 56 3.18 -5.41 20.43
CA ASN A 56 2.00 -5.93 21.12
C ASN A 56 0.90 -6.33 20.13
N ILE A 57 0.88 -5.76 18.91
CA ILE A 57 0.02 -6.20 17.80
C ILE A 57 0.50 -7.57 17.31
N ARG A 58 1.79 -7.64 16.97
CA ARG A 58 2.46 -8.85 16.49
C ARG A 58 3.94 -8.71 16.76
N LYS A 59 4.61 -9.76 17.24
CA LYS A 59 6.05 -9.72 17.50
C LYS A 59 6.83 -9.39 16.22
N ILE A 60 7.59 -8.29 16.23
CA ILE A 60 8.52 -7.89 15.16
C ILE A 60 9.96 -8.04 15.66
N LYS A 61 10.84 -8.68 14.87
CA LYS A 61 12.23 -8.90 15.25
C LYS A 61 12.95 -7.56 15.52
N GLY A 62 13.64 -7.46 16.66
CA GLY A 62 14.35 -6.25 17.09
C GLY A 62 13.48 -5.23 17.85
N ILE A 63 12.16 -5.44 17.93
CA ILE A 63 11.24 -4.56 18.66
C ILE A 63 10.55 -5.38 19.75
N ASP A 64 10.81 -5.05 21.01
CA ASP A 64 10.15 -5.71 22.14
C ASP A 64 8.70 -5.23 22.32
N ALA A 65 7.85 -6.12 22.80
CA ALA A 65 6.51 -5.74 23.24
C ALA A 65 6.61 -4.88 24.52
N ALA A 66 5.80 -3.83 24.60
CA ALA A 66 5.76 -2.98 25.78
C ALA A 66 4.86 -3.61 26.86
N ASP A 67 5.37 -3.74 28.09
CA ASP A 67 4.56 -4.17 29.24
C ASP A 67 3.43 -3.17 29.56
N HIS A 68 3.72 -1.88 29.37
CA HIS A 68 2.80 -0.76 29.55
C HIS A 68 2.80 0.15 28.31
N PRO A 69 2.07 -0.23 27.24
CA PRO A 69 2.05 0.53 26.00
C PRO A 69 1.41 1.91 26.21
N LYS A 70 1.96 2.94 25.55
CA LYS A 70 1.51 4.33 25.67
C LYS A 70 0.26 4.65 24.85
N ALA A 71 -0.18 3.72 24.00
CA ALA A 71 -1.32 3.90 23.11
C ALA A 71 -2.16 2.62 23.03
N HIS A 72 -3.38 2.76 22.50
CA HIS A 72 -4.16 1.62 22.04
C HIS A 72 -3.61 1.12 20.71
N TYR A 73 -3.72 -0.19 20.47
CA TYR A 73 -3.15 -0.85 19.31
C TYR A 73 -4.08 -1.95 18.81
N THR A 74 -4.09 -2.15 17.49
CA THR A 74 -4.81 -3.20 16.78
C THR A 74 -4.31 -3.26 15.34
N THR A 75 -4.74 -4.26 14.58
CA THR A 75 -4.74 -4.23 13.11
C THR A 75 -6.10 -3.80 12.57
N MET A 76 -6.13 -3.48 11.27
CA MET A 76 -7.34 -3.31 10.47
C MET A 76 -7.24 -4.25 9.26
N VAL A 77 -8.38 -4.66 8.73
CA VAL A 77 -8.47 -5.46 7.50
C VAL A 77 -9.20 -4.62 6.48
N GLU A 78 -8.59 -4.44 5.30
CA GLU A 78 -9.19 -3.71 4.19
C GLU A 78 -10.45 -4.46 3.71
N ALA A 79 -11.57 -3.74 3.62
CA ALA A 79 -12.85 -4.30 3.21
C ALA A 79 -13.07 -4.18 1.69
N SER A 80 -12.52 -3.13 1.09
CA SER A 80 -12.62 -2.84 -0.34
C SER A 80 -11.94 -3.91 -1.19
N ASN A 81 -12.42 -4.06 -2.41
CA ASN A 81 -11.91 -5.05 -3.36
C ASN A 81 -10.76 -4.48 -4.19
N GLY A 82 -9.72 -3.95 -3.53
CA GLY A 82 -8.55 -3.35 -4.16
C GLY A 82 -7.41 -3.21 -3.15
N LYS A 83 -6.17 -3.10 -3.66
CA LYS A 83 -4.94 -2.93 -2.84
C LYS A 83 -4.08 -1.75 -3.29
N ASP A 84 -4.68 -0.83 -4.05
CA ASP A 84 -4.02 0.39 -4.53
C ASP A 84 -4.13 1.53 -3.52
N THR A 85 -3.22 2.50 -3.61
CA THR A 85 -3.13 3.63 -2.67
C THR A 85 -4.44 4.41 -2.56
N MET A 86 -5.20 4.59 -3.65
CA MET A 86 -6.43 5.39 -3.61
C MET A 86 -7.53 4.64 -2.88
N THR A 87 -7.72 3.36 -3.19
CA THR A 87 -8.69 2.48 -2.50
C THR A 87 -8.49 2.52 -0.99
N GLY A 88 -7.27 2.28 -0.50
CA GLY A 88 -7.00 2.29 0.94
C GLY A 88 -7.22 3.66 1.59
N HIS A 89 -6.81 4.75 0.96
CA HIS A 89 -7.03 6.10 1.51
C HIS A 89 -8.51 6.50 1.53
N TRP A 90 -9.27 6.08 0.52
CA TRP A 90 -10.72 6.31 0.46
C TRP A 90 -11.46 5.53 1.54
N GLU A 91 -11.05 4.28 1.79
CA GLU A 91 -11.62 3.47 2.87
C GLU A 91 -11.32 4.02 4.26
N ILE A 92 -10.08 4.49 4.51
CA ILE A 92 -9.72 5.16 5.78
C ILE A 92 -10.63 6.38 6.03
N MET A 93 -11.07 7.05 4.97
CA MET A 93 -11.98 8.21 5.04
C MET A 93 -13.47 7.82 4.98
N GLY A 94 -13.80 6.52 4.97
CA GLY A 94 -15.17 6.01 5.13
C GLY A 94 -15.89 5.59 3.86
N LEU A 95 -15.18 5.45 2.72
CA LEU A 95 -15.76 4.90 1.49
C LEU A 95 -15.59 3.38 1.41
N TYR A 96 -16.39 2.73 0.57
CA TYR A 96 -16.24 1.32 0.21
C TYR A 96 -16.10 1.20 -1.29
N ILE A 97 -15.02 0.58 -1.76
CA ILE A 97 -14.68 0.48 -3.17
C ILE A 97 -14.82 -0.97 -3.63
N ASP A 98 -15.86 -1.24 -4.42
CA ASP A 98 -16.14 -2.57 -4.98
C ASP A 98 -15.38 -2.83 -6.29
N GLN A 99 -15.11 -1.77 -7.06
CA GLN A 99 -14.46 -1.84 -8.36
C GLN A 99 -13.02 -1.33 -8.27
N PRO A 100 -12.00 -2.21 -8.32
CA PRO A 100 -10.60 -1.80 -8.20
C PRO A 100 -10.10 -1.02 -9.41
N PHE A 101 -9.07 -0.23 -9.18
CA PHE A 101 -8.27 0.34 -10.26
C PHE A 101 -7.40 -0.76 -10.89
N ARG A 102 -7.28 -0.73 -12.22
CA ARG A 102 -6.43 -1.67 -12.97
C ARG A 102 -5.00 -1.16 -13.03
N THR A 103 -4.04 -2.05 -12.83
CA THR A 103 -2.63 -1.82 -13.19
C THR A 103 -2.34 -2.41 -14.56
N PHE A 104 -1.30 -1.90 -15.23
CA PHE A 104 -0.95 -2.24 -16.61
C PHE A 104 0.54 -2.61 -16.74
N PRO A 105 1.00 -3.72 -16.13
CA PRO A 105 2.41 -4.13 -16.16
C PRO A 105 2.92 -4.42 -17.58
N ASP A 106 2.03 -4.83 -18.49
CA ASP A 106 2.37 -5.10 -19.89
C ASP A 106 1.86 -4.00 -20.85
N GLY A 107 1.54 -2.82 -20.30
CA GLY A 107 0.96 -1.71 -21.06
C GLY A 107 -0.57 -1.75 -21.16
N PHE A 108 -1.13 -0.71 -21.78
CA PHE A 108 -2.56 -0.55 -22.00
C PHE A 108 -3.07 -1.47 -23.13
N PRO A 109 -4.34 -1.92 -23.05
CA PRO A 109 -4.97 -2.70 -24.11
C PRO A 109 -5.04 -1.96 -25.45
N GLU A 110 -4.91 -2.69 -26.57
CA GLU A 110 -4.97 -2.11 -27.91
C GLU A 110 -6.26 -1.34 -28.19
N GLU A 111 -7.40 -1.79 -27.63
CA GLU A 111 -8.68 -1.12 -27.76
C GLU A 111 -8.62 0.33 -27.24
N LEU A 112 -8.07 0.53 -26.05
CA LEU A 112 -7.88 1.87 -25.46
C LEU A 112 -6.91 2.71 -26.30
N LEU A 113 -5.82 2.10 -26.77
CA LEU A 113 -4.85 2.78 -27.61
C LEU A 113 -5.46 3.24 -28.94
N ASN A 114 -6.30 2.41 -29.55
CA ASN A 114 -6.94 2.71 -30.81
C ASN A 114 -7.97 3.84 -30.67
N GLU A 115 -8.76 3.85 -29.59
CA GLU A 115 -9.69 4.95 -29.30
C GLU A 115 -8.95 6.29 -29.12
N ILE A 116 -7.80 6.28 -28.44
CA ILE A 116 -6.95 7.47 -28.28
C ILE A 116 -6.39 7.93 -29.63
N LYS A 117 -5.89 7.02 -30.47
CA LYS A 117 -5.39 7.35 -31.81
C LYS A 117 -6.47 8.00 -32.67
N GLU A 118 -7.68 7.44 -32.67
CA GLU A 118 -8.82 7.95 -33.42
C GLU A 118 -9.21 9.37 -32.98
N LYS A 119 -9.33 9.60 -31.67
CA LYS A 119 -9.73 10.91 -31.13
C LYS A 119 -8.67 11.99 -31.26
N THR A 120 -7.39 11.62 -31.30
CA THR A 120 -6.28 12.59 -31.31
C THR A 120 -5.67 12.79 -32.71
N GLY A 121 -5.87 11.86 -33.63
CA GLY A 121 -5.22 11.85 -34.94
C GLY A 121 -3.70 11.60 -34.87
N ARG A 122 -3.19 11.05 -33.76
CA ARG A 122 -1.75 10.81 -33.53
C ARG A 122 -1.48 9.34 -33.25
N GLY A 123 -0.33 8.85 -33.72
CA GLY A 123 0.19 7.55 -33.30
C GLY A 123 0.59 7.52 -31.83
N ILE A 124 0.76 6.32 -31.27
CA ILE A 124 1.21 6.10 -29.89
C ILE A 124 2.54 5.34 -29.93
N VAL A 125 3.50 5.79 -29.12
CA VAL A 125 4.80 5.13 -28.91
C VAL A 125 4.94 4.75 -27.43
N GLY A 126 5.78 3.76 -27.14
CA GLY A 126 6.01 3.28 -25.77
C GLY A 126 5.00 2.21 -25.36
N ASN A 127 4.00 2.57 -24.55
CA ASN A 127 3.02 1.65 -23.94
C ASN A 127 3.62 0.53 -23.08
N LYS A 128 4.48 0.90 -22.13
CA LYS A 128 5.09 -0.04 -21.17
C LYS A 128 5.42 0.70 -19.87
N PRO A 129 5.52 0.00 -18.72
CA PRO A 129 6.11 0.59 -17.52
C PRO A 129 7.56 1.01 -17.80
N ALA A 130 7.88 2.27 -17.51
CA ALA A 130 9.23 2.81 -17.63
C ALA A 130 9.38 4.02 -16.71
N SER A 131 10.62 4.32 -16.31
CA SER A 131 10.91 5.62 -15.72
C SER A 131 10.65 6.73 -16.75
N GLY A 132 10.16 7.88 -16.30
CA GLY A 132 9.97 9.05 -17.17
C GLY A 132 11.26 9.49 -17.88
N THR A 133 12.42 9.34 -17.22
CA THR A 133 13.71 9.64 -17.83
C THR A 133 14.09 8.65 -18.93
N GLU A 134 13.79 7.36 -18.73
CA GLU A 134 14.15 6.31 -19.67
C GLU A 134 13.31 6.39 -20.94
N ILE A 135 11.99 6.57 -20.81
CA ILE A 135 11.10 6.58 -21.97
C ILE A 135 11.35 7.79 -22.88
N ILE A 136 11.73 8.94 -22.30
CA ILE A 136 12.14 10.13 -23.06
C ILE A 136 13.46 9.87 -23.79
N LYS A 137 14.42 9.22 -23.15
CA LYS A 137 15.71 8.87 -23.80
C LYS A 137 15.51 7.88 -24.96
N GLU A 138 14.56 6.96 -24.82
CA GLU A 138 14.29 5.92 -25.83
C GLU A 138 13.49 6.46 -27.04
N LEU A 139 12.49 7.34 -26.81
CA LEU A 139 11.46 7.68 -27.80
C LEU A 139 11.24 9.20 -28.02
N GLY A 140 12.01 10.05 -27.34
CA GLY A 140 11.86 11.52 -27.33
C GLY A 140 12.48 12.27 -28.51
#